data_AF-A0A9W8H8H9-F1
#
_entry.id   AF-A0A9W8H8H9-F1
#
_cell.length_a   1.000
_cell.length_b   1.000
_cell.length_c   1.000
_cell.angle_alpha   90.00
_cell.angle_beta   90.00
_cell.angle_gamma   90.00
#
_symmetry.space_group_name_H-M   'P 1'
#
loop_
_entity.id
_entity.type
_entity.pdbx_description
1 polymer ?
#
loop_
_entity_poly.entity_id
_entity_poly.type
_entity_poly.pdbx_seq_one_letter_code
_entity_poly.pdbx_strand_id
1 'polypeptide(L)'
;MGTRSLGGNVHARLFAKHIVQAAPHGGPGGEAALALGAAASLVFSRVRATGTVVRACPAGAGPDELRVVYIDDGTGVVPIALAAHAASGETDDASRERDAAVREEMEQRLALAAAEGTTVEVLGRICYAREGSAMPPVWIACSHIAIKDDPMSETVAVLDTLEKFSFYGSTGDPDTQQELD
;
A
#
# COMPACT_ATOMS: atom_id res chain seq x y z
N MET A 1 0.24 25.20 -11.90
CA MET A 1 -0.10 24.18 -10.90
C MET A 1 1.16 23.40 -10.60
N GLY A 2 1.67 23.43 -9.37
CA GLY A 2 2.92 22.77 -9.00
C GLY A 2 2.68 21.32 -8.60
N THR A 3 3.47 20.39 -9.14
CA THR A 3 3.53 18.99 -8.72
C THR A 3 4.71 18.80 -7.78
N ARG A 4 4.51 18.10 -6.66
CA ARG A 4 5.58 17.82 -5.70
C ARG A 4 5.71 16.31 -5.49
N SER A 5 6.94 15.81 -5.57
CA SER A 5 7.25 14.39 -5.35
C SER A 5 7.72 14.19 -3.92
N LEU A 6 7.11 13.23 -3.23
CA LEU A 6 7.68 12.67 -2.01
C LEU A 6 8.79 11.70 -2.44
N GLY A 7 10.06 12.08 -2.24
CA GLY A 7 11.22 11.37 -2.79
C GLY A 7 11.17 9.83 -2.69
N GLY A 8 11.81 9.14 -3.64
CA GLY A 8 11.52 7.73 -4.03
C GLY A 8 11.63 6.60 -2.99
N ASN A 9 11.99 6.89 -1.74
CA ASN A 9 12.07 5.91 -0.65
C ASN A 9 11.03 6.12 0.47
N VAL A 10 10.19 7.15 0.39
CA VAL A 10 9.17 7.43 1.42
C VAL A 10 7.86 6.70 1.09
N HIS A 11 7.32 5.98 2.07
CA HIS A 11 5.96 5.42 1.97
C HIS A 11 4.97 6.49 2.44
N ALA A 12 4.20 7.04 1.50
CA ALA A 12 3.13 7.99 1.82
C ALA A 12 2.05 7.29 2.65
N ARG A 13 1.64 7.91 3.76
CA ARG A 13 0.56 7.36 4.60
C ARG A 13 -0.76 7.90 4.10
N LEU A 14 -1.62 7.01 3.65
CA LEU A 14 -2.86 7.38 2.99
C LEU A 14 -4.01 6.53 3.50
N PHE A 15 -5.16 7.17 3.64
CA PHE A 15 -6.43 6.47 3.80
C PHE A 15 -6.83 5.74 2.51
N ALA A 16 -7.57 4.65 2.64
CA ALA A 16 -8.06 3.81 1.55
C ALA A 16 -8.79 4.63 0.49
N LYS A 17 -9.67 5.56 0.91
CA LYS A 17 -10.38 6.45 -0.04
C LYS A 17 -9.45 7.26 -0.94
N HIS A 18 -8.29 7.69 -0.42
CA HIS A 18 -7.34 8.49 -1.18
C HIS A 18 -6.53 7.62 -2.13
N ILE A 19 -6.20 6.39 -1.72
CA ILE A 19 -5.51 5.43 -2.58
C ILE A 19 -6.35 5.09 -3.80
N VAL A 20 -7.64 4.77 -3.62
CA VAL A 20 -8.53 4.42 -4.74
C VAL A 20 -8.87 5.60 -5.65
N GLN A 21 -8.70 6.84 -5.17
CA GLN A 21 -8.87 8.07 -5.94
C GLN A 21 -7.59 8.55 -6.61
N ALA A 22 -6.44 7.95 -6.31
CA ALA A 22 -5.17 8.38 -6.87
C ALA A 22 -5.15 8.14 -8.39
N ALA A 23 -4.73 9.13 -9.16
CA ALA A 23 -4.62 9.04 -10.61
C ALA A 23 -3.19 8.67 -11.03
N PRO A 24 -3.00 7.93 -12.13
CA PRO A 24 -1.67 7.67 -12.66
C PRO A 24 -0.99 9.00 -13.05
N HIS A 25 0.29 9.13 -12.70
CA HIS A 25 1.13 10.29 -13.00
C HIS A 25 2.46 9.87 -13.63
N GLY A 26 2.79 10.48 -14.77
CA GLY A 26 3.85 9.95 -15.64
C GLY A 26 3.36 8.74 -16.45
N GLY A 27 4.19 8.27 -17.38
CA GLY A 27 3.83 7.24 -18.37
C GLY A 27 3.55 5.84 -17.76
N PRO A 28 3.56 4.78 -18.59
CA PRO A 28 3.26 3.42 -18.11
C PRO A 28 4.26 2.97 -17.02
N GLY A 29 3.73 2.61 -15.84
CA GLY A 29 4.54 2.33 -14.63
C GLY A 29 4.82 3.56 -13.76
N GLY A 30 4.16 4.69 -14.05
CA GLY A 30 4.30 5.96 -13.38
C GLY A 30 3.85 5.96 -11.92
N GLU A 31 4.25 7.02 -11.23
CA GLU A 31 3.90 7.28 -9.84
C GLU A 31 2.39 7.53 -9.69
N ALA A 32 1.85 7.40 -8.48
CA ALA A 32 0.49 7.79 -8.21
C ALA A 32 0.46 9.26 -7.81
N ALA A 33 -0.45 10.04 -8.40
CA ALA A 33 -0.74 11.40 -7.98
C ALA A 33 -2.07 11.47 -7.23
N LEU A 34 -2.05 12.17 -6.11
CA LEU A 34 -3.24 12.54 -5.35
C LEU A 34 -3.42 14.06 -5.41
N ALA A 35 -4.58 14.50 -5.86
CA ALA A 35 -4.98 15.89 -5.73
C ALA A 35 -5.44 16.16 -4.29
N LEU A 36 -4.73 17.04 -3.59
CA LEU A 36 -5.12 17.52 -2.27
C LEU A 36 -5.72 18.91 -2.41
N GLY A 37 -7.05 18.96 -2.59
CA GLY A 37 -7.78 20.22 -2.76
C GLY A 37 -7.49 20.93 -4.09
N ALA A 38 -7.66 22.26 -4.11
CA ALA A 38 -7.74 23.05 -5.34
C ALA A 38 -6.39 23.40 -6.01
N ALA A 39 -5.24 23.20 -5.34
CA ALA A 39 -3.98 23.80 -5.79
C ALA A 39 -2.75 22.87 -5.84
N ALA A 40 -2.75 21.74 -5.12
CA ALA A 40 -1.56 20.88 -5.00
C ALA A 40 -1.86 19.43 -5.41
N SER A 41 -0.98 18.87 -6.24
CA SER A 41 -0.90 17.44 -6.50
C SER A 41 0.36 16.88 -5.85
N LEU A 42 0.16 15.91 -4.94
CA LEU A 42 1.26 15.13 -4.40
C LEU A 42 1.45 13.89 -5.24
N VAL A 43 2.70 13.62 -5.59
CA VAL A 43 3.10 12.45 -6.34
C VAL A 43 3.92 11.54 -5.44
N PHE A 44 3.60 10.25 -5.43
CA PHE A 44 4.26 9.25 -4.61
C PHE A 44 4.32 7.91 -5.34
N SER A 45 5.43 7.20 -5.13
CA SER A 45 5.66 5.88 -5.71
C SER A 45 5.30 4.73 -4.77
N ARG A 46 5.29 4.99 -3.45
CA ARG A 46 5.06 3.98 -2.41
C ARG A 46 4.05 4.46 -1.37
N VAL A 47 3.27 3.54 -0.84
CA VAL A 47 2.21 3.82 0.12
C VAL A 47 2.27 2.89 1.33
N ARG A 48 1.80 3.40 2.46
CA ARG A 48 1.50 2.67 3.68
C ARG A 48 0.01 2.81 3.97
N ALA A 49 -0.68 1.68 4.07
CA ALA A 49 -2.10 1.60 4.40
C ALA A 49 -2.30 0.65 5.57
N THR A 50 -3.20 0.99 6.47
CA THR A 50 -3.58 0.12 7.60
C THR A 50 -5.09 -0.02 7.58
N GLY A 51 -5.59 -1.24 7.77
CA GLY A 51 -7.02 -1.51 7.79
C GLY A 51 -7.31 -2.95 8.19
N THR A 52 -8.60 -3.24 8.33
CA THR A 52 -9.10 -4.57 8.66
C THR A 52 -9.44 -5.31 7.38
N VAL A 53 -8.97 -6.56 7.25
CA VAL A 53 -9.32 -7.40 6.10
C VAL A 53 -10.81 -7.70 6.14
N VAL A 54 -11.53 -7.28 5.10
CA VAL A 54 -12.98 -7.51 4.95
C VAL A 54 -13.31 -8.56 3.90
N ARG A 55 -12.33 -8.96 3.11
CA ARG A 55 -12.46 -10.02 2.09
C ARG A 55 -11.10 -10.48 1.60
N ALA A 56 -10.99 -11.75 1.25
CA ALA A 56 -9.89 -12.28 0.45
C ALA A 56 -10.43 -13.03 -0.77
N CYS A 57 -9.80 -12.84 -1.93
CA CYS A 57 -10.14 -13.52 -3.16
C CYS A 57 -8.86 -14.02 -3.86
N PRO A 58 -8.87 -15.24 -4.41
CA PRO A 58 -7.84 -15.61 -5.37
C PRO A 58 -7.96 -14.75 -6.64
N ALA A 59 -6.83 -14.37 -7.21
CA ALA A 59 -6.72 -13.64 -8.47
C ALA A 59 -5.72 -14.33 -9.39
N GLY A 60 -6.22 -14.78 -10.55
CA GLY A 60 -5.45 -15.56 -11.52
C GLY A 60 -5.77 -17.05 -11.48
N ALA A 61 -5.17 -17.81 -12.39
CA ALA A 61 -5.27 -19.26 -12.46
C ALA A 61 -3.88 -19.85 -12.70
N GLY A 62 -3.45 -20.81 -11.87
CA GLY A 62 -2.17 -21.50 -12.02
C GLY A 62 -1.17 -21.23 -10.88
N PRO A 63 0.11 -21.62 -11.05
CA PRO A 63 1.13 -21.59 -9.99
C PRO A 63 1.55 -20.17 -9.54
N ASP A 64 1.14 -19.13 -10.27
CA ASP A 64 1.36 -17.72 -9.96
C ASP A 64 0.11 -17.05 -9.35
N GLU A 65 -0.76 -17.81 -8.69
CA GLU A 65 -2.00 -17.31 -8.10
C GLU A 65 -1.70 -16.17 -7.10
N LEU A 66 -2.13 -14.96 -7.44
CA LEU A 66 -2.05 -13.81 -6.56
C LEU A 66 -3.23 -13.88 -5.61
N ARG A 67 -3.02 -13.59 -4.33
CA ARG A 67 -4.13 -13.40 -3.39
C ARG A 67 -4.45 -11.92 -3.29
N VAL A 68 -5.67 -11.53 -3.64
CA VAL A 68 -6.14 -10.16 -3.45
C VAL A 68 -6.92 -10.08 -2.15
N VAL A 69 -6.43 -9.28 -1.21
CA VAL A 69 -7.13 -8.98 0.04
C VAL A 69 -7.69 -7.56 -0.02
N TYR A 70 -8.86 -7.35 0.55
CA TYR A 70 -9.51 -6.05 0.62
C TYR A 70 -9.45 -5.59 2.06
N ILE A 71 -8.83 -4.44 2.30
CA ILE A 71 -8.75 -3.85 3.64
C ILE A 71 -9.65 -2.62 3.71
N ASP A 72 -10.36 -2.47 4.83
CA ASP A 72 -11.20 -1.33 5.16
C ASP A 72 -10.58 -0.57 6.33
N ASP A 73 -10.43 0.74 6.18
CA ASP A 73 -9.91 1.65 7.22
C ASP A 73 -10.98 2.61 7.77
N GLY A 74 -12.26 2.31 7.50
CA GLY A 74 -13.41 3.15 7.84
C GLY A 74 -13.63 4.34 6.90
N THR A 75 -12.68 4.64 6.02
CA THR A 75 -12.82 5.70 5.01
C THR A 75 -13.17 5.15 3.63
N GLY A 76 -12.84 3.88 3.38
CA GLY A 76 -13.08 3.17 2.13
C GLY A 76 -12.38 1.82 2.14
N VAL A 77 -12.53 1.08 1.04
CA VAL A 77 -11.93 -0.25 0.87
C VAL A 77 -10.86 -0.19 -0.21
N VAL A 78 -9.66 -0.68 0.09
CA VAL A 78 -8.55 -0.76 -0.87
C VAL A 78 -8.14 -2.21 -1.15
N PRO A 79 -8.04 -2.63 -2.41
CA PRO A 79 -7.52 -3.94 -2.79
C PRO A 79 -6.00 -4.00 -2.70
N ILE A 80 -5.48 -5.10 -2.17
CA ILE A 80 -4.05 -5.38 -1.98
C ILE A 80 -3.73 -6.71 -2.64
N ALA A 81 -2.80 -6.70 -3.60
CA ALA A 81 -2.28 -7.91 -4.21
C ALA A 81 -1.10 -8.44 -3.38
N LEU A 82 -1.25 -9.63 -2.81
CA LEU A 82 -0.23 -10.38 -2.13
C LEU A 82 0.41 -11.35 -3.15
N ALA A 83 1.71 -11.19 -3.40
CA ALA A 83 2.48 -12.15 -4.17
C ALA A 83 3.13 -13.16 -3.22
N ALA A 84 3.07 -14.45 -3.57
CA ALA A 84 3.75 -15.52 -2.83
C ALA A 84 5.28 -15.33 -2.76
N HIS A 85 5.86 -14.43 -3.57
CA HIS A 85 7.30 -14.17 -3.66
C HIS A 85 7.74 -12.86 -2.96
N ALA A 86 6.84 -12.13 -2.31
CA ALA A 86 7.16 -10.81 -1.74
C ALA A 86 8.03 -10.84 -0.46
N ALA A 87 8.48 -12.00 0.04
CA ALA A 87 9.23 -12.05 1.31
C ALA A 87 10.51 -12.91 1.33
N SER A 88 11.20 -13.11 0.21
CA SER A 88 12.59 -13.64 0.26
C SER A 88 13.55 -12.70 -0.45
N GLY A 89 14.36 -11.98 0.33
CA GLY A 89 15.62 -11.43 -0.16
C GLY A 89 16.56 -12.57 -0.58
N GLU A 90 17.27 -12.34 -1.69
CA GLU A 90 18.41 -13.09 -2.28
C GLU A 90 18.66 -14.52 -1.78
N THR A 91 18.40 -15.52 -2.65
CA THR A 91 18.75 -16.92 -2.41
C THR A 91 19.96 -17.35 -3.23
N ASP A 92 21.01 -17.77 -2.54
CA ASP A 92 22.14 -18.56 -3.05
C ASP A 92 21.85 -20.07 -2.86
N ASP A 93 22.46 -20.91 -3.70
CA ASP A 93 22.11 -22.33 -3.97
C ASP A 93 22.12 -23.32 -2.78
N ALA A 94 22.44 -22.89 -1.56
CA ALA A 94 22.42 -23.72 -0.35
C ALA A 94 21.04 -23.81 0.36
N SER A 95 20.03 -23.07 -0.09
CA SER A 95 18.76 -22.88 0.64
C SER A 95 17.65 -23.91 0.37
N ARG A 96 17.78 -24.86 -0.56
CA ARG A 96 16.62 -25.63 -1.09
C ARG A 96 15.77 -26.42 -0.06
N GLU A 97 16.34 -26.87 1.07
CA GLU A 97 15.56 -27.50 2.17
C GLU A 97 15.04 -26.50 3.22
N ARG A 98 15.77 -25.39 3.49
CA ARG A 98 15.24 -24.28 4.29
C ARG A 98 14.13 -23.53 3.56
N ASP A 99 14.21 -23.48 2.24
CA ASP A 99 13.24 -22.82 1.38
C ASP A 99 11.86 -23.46 1.43
N ALA A 100 11.75 -24.76 1.73
CA ALA A 100 10.45 -25.41 1.89
C ALA A 100 9.75 -24.99 3.18
N ALA A 101 10.46 -25.05 4.31
CA ALA A 101 9.92 -24.63 5.61
C ALA A 101 9.66 -23.12 5.68
N VAL A 102 10.57 -22.30 5.14
CA VAL A 102 10.40 -20.83 5.07
C VAL A 102 9.23 -20.47 4.16
N ARG A 103 9.04 -21.17 3.04
CA ARG A 103 7.90 -20.97 2.14
C ARG A 103 6.58 -21.35 2.82
N GLU A 104 6.55 -22.47 3.53
CA GLU A 104 5.37 -22.90 4.28
C GLU A 104 5.01 -21.91 5.40
N GLU A 105 6.00 -21.46 6.18
CA GLU A 105 5.81 -20.44 7.22
C GLU A 105 5.32 -19.11 6.61
N MET A 106 5.90 -18.70 5.49
CA MET A 106 5.49 -17.49 4.76
C MET A 106 4.06 -17.62 4.23
N GLU A 107 3.69 -18.77 3.69
CA GLU A 107 2.34 -19.05 3.22
C GLU A 107 1.32 -19.04 4.36
N GLN A 108 1.67 -19.60 5.52
CA GLN A 108 0.85 -19.53 6.73
C GLN A 108 0.66 -18.08 7.21
N ARG A 109 1.72 -17.27 7.19
CA ARG A 109 1.64 -15.84 7.54
C ARG A 109 0.79 -15.05 6.55
N LEU A 110 0.88 -15.35 5.25
CA LEU A 110 0.03 -14.76 4.23
C LEU A 110 -1.43 -15.22 4.35
N ALA A 111 -1.67 -16.47 4.78
CA ALA A 111 -3.00 -16.97 5.09
C ALA A 111 -3.61 -16.23 6.29
N LEU A 112 -2.84 -16.04 7.36
CA LEU A 112 -3.29 -15.30 8.52
C LEU A 112 -3.52 -13.82 8.20
N ALA A 113 -2.62 -13.19 7.45
CA ALA A 113 -2.79 -11.80 7.00
C ALA A 113 -3.91 -11.60 5.98
N ALA A 114 -4.45 -12.68 5.42
CA ALA A 114 -5.62 -12.67 4.54
C ALA A 114 -6.92 -13.10 5.22
N ALA A 115 -6.88 -13.44 6.51
CA ALA A 115 -8.06 -13.82 7.25
C ALA A 115 -8.95 -12.60 7.50
N GLU A 116 -10.27 -12.75 7.28
CA GLU A 116 -11.23 -11.70 7.55
C GLU A 116 -11.25 -11.33 9.04
N GLY A 117 -11.35 -10.04 9.32
CA GLY A 117 -11.26 -9.48 10.67
C GLY A 117 -9.83 -9.24 11.17
N THR A 118 -8.80 -9.66 10.42
CA THR A 118 -7.41 -9.37 10.79
C THR A 118 -7.04 -7.93 10.43
N THR A 119 -6.54 -7.17 11.40
CA THR A 119 -5.96 -5.85 11.15
C THR A 119 -4.56 -6.01 10.58
N VAL A 120 -4.29 -5.38 9.45
CA VAL A 120 -3.01 -5.44 8.76
C VAL A 120 -2.50 -4.06 8.41
N GLU A 121 -1.19 -3.94 8.37
CA GLU A 121 -0.47 -2.82 7.80
C GLU A 121 0.27 -3.29 6.55
N VAL A 122 0.09 -2.56 5.46
CA VAL A 122 0.61 -2.89 4.14
C VAL A 122 1.51 -1.78 3.66
N LEU A 123 2.71 -2.15 3.21
CA LEU A 123 3.59 -1.32 2.40
C LEU A 123 3.60 -1.84 0.98
N GLY A 124 3.49 -0.94 0.01
CA GLY A 124 3.55 -1.34 -1.38
C GLY A 124 3.52 -0.16 -2.34
N ARG A 125 3.18 -0.46 -3.58
CA ARG A 125 3.05 0.52 -4.66
C ARG A 125 1.64 0.52 -5.20
N ILE A 126 1.07 1.69 -5.45
CA ILE A 126 -0.21 1.79 -6.17
C ILE A 126 0.01 1.32 -7.62
N CYS A 127 -0.91 0.51 -8.09
CA CYS A 127 -0.94 -0.05 -9.42
C CYS A 127 -2.31 0.17 -10.06
N TYR A 128 -2.33 0.21 -11.39
CA TYR A 128 -3.50 0.54 -12.19
C TYR A 128 -3.80 -0.56 -13.19
N ALA A 129 -5.08 -0.88 -13.34
CA ALA A 129 -5.51 -1.94 -14.24
C ALA A 129 -5.35 -1.45 -15.67
N ARG A 130 -4.91 -2.35 -16.54
CA ARG A 130 -5.19 -2.20 -17.96
C ARG A 130 -6.63 -2.63 -18.21
N GLU A 131 -7.23 -2.06 -19.23
CA GLU A 131 -8.56 -2.45 -19.69
C GLU A 131 -8.61 -3.98 -19.94
N GLY A 132 -9.65 -4.64 -19.42
CA GLY A 132 -9.81 -6.09 -19.50
C GLY A 132 -9.00 -6.92 -18.49
N SER A 133 -8.27 -6.30 -17.55
CA SER A 133 -7.60 -7.02 -16.46
C SER A 133 -8.58 -7.60 -15.45
N ALA A 134 -8.26 -8.78 -14.90
CA ALA A 134 -8.97 -9.35 -13.75
C ALA A 134 -8.65 -8.64 -12.41
N MET A 135 -7.64 -7.76 -12.42
CA MET A 135 -7.30 -6.96 -11.25
C MET A 135 -8.29 -5.79 -11.05
N PRO A 136 -8.55 -5.38 -9.81
CA PRO A 136 -9.30 -4.16 -9.52
C PRO A 136 -8.71 -2.94 -10.24
N PRO A 137 -9.46 -1.87 -10.54
CA PRO A 137 -8.94 -0.70 -11.28
C PRO A 137 -7.72 -0.04 -10.65
N VAL A 138 -7.69 0.01 -9.31
CA VAL A 138 -6.58 0.52 -8.49
C VAL A 138 -6.34 -0.48 -7.37
N TRP A 139 -5.09 -0.85 -7.14
CA TRP A 139 -4.69 -1.75 -6.04
C TRP A 139 -3.29 -1.42 -5.55
N ILE A 140 -2.92 -2.01 -4.41
CA ILE A 140 -1.54 -1.97 -3.92
C ILE A 140 -0.85 -3.30 -4.28
N ALA A 141 0.25 -3.23 -5.03
CA ALA A 141 1.19 -4.34 -5.12
C ALA A 141 2.01 -4.38 -3.81
N CYS A 142 1.68 -5.33 -2.94
CA CYS A 142 2.26 -5.45 -1.62
C CYS A 142 3.73 -5.86 -1.69
N SER A 143 4.61 -5.08 -1.04
CA SER A 143 6.00 -5.45 -0.79
C SER A 143 6.22 -5.93 0.64
N HIS A 144 5.40 -5.48 1.59
CA HIS A 144 5.46 -5.94 2.97
C HIS A 144 4.08 -5.85 3.61
N ILE A 145 3.73 -6.87 4.39
CA ILE A 145 2.52 -6.93 5.20
C ILE A 145 2.87 -7.32 6.63
N ALA A 146 2.26 -6.63 7.59
CA ALA A 146 2.41 -6.91 9.01
C ALA A 146 1.02 -7.02 9.64
N ILE A 147 0.78 -8.10 10.36
CA ILE A 147 -0.43 -8.26 11.18
C ILE A 147 -0.29 -7.39 12.42
N LYS A 148 -1.38 -6.73 12.81
CA LYS A 148 -1.48 -5.88 13.99
C LYS A 148 -2.45 -6.55 14.97
N ASP A 149 -1.90 -7.16 16.01
CA ASP A 149 -2.69 -7.85 17.04
C ASP A 149 -3.16 -6.92 18.17
N ASP A 150 -2.74 -5.66 18.14
CA ASP A 150 -3.07 -4.67 19.15
C ASP A 150 -4.30 -3.83 18.74
N PRO A 151 -5.34 -3.73 19.58
CA PRO A 151 -6.58 -3.02 19.26
C PRO A 151 -6.40 -1.51 19.11
N MET A 152 -5.30 -0.93 19.61
CA MET A 152 -5.00 0.48 19.46
C MET A 152 -4.29 0.79 18.13
N SER A 153 -3.78 -0.22 17.42
CA SER A 153 -3.00 -0.05 16.20
C SER A 153 -3.76 0.68 15.10
N GLU A 154 -5.07 0.42 14.96
CA GLU A 154 -5.92 1.13 14.02
C GLU A 154 -6.08 2.61 14.40
N THR A 155 -6.33 2.89 15.69
CA THR A 155 -6.45 4.27 16.20
C THR A 155 -5.16 5.05 15.99
N VAL A 156 -4.01 4.45 16.31
CA VAL A 156 -2.69 5.07 16.11
C VAL A 156 -2.44 5.32 14.63
N ALA A 157 -2.78 4.37 13.74
CA ALA A 157 -2.62 4.54 12.31
C ALA A 157 -3.49 5.67 11.75
N VAL A 158 -4.73 5.82 12.22
CA VAL A 158 -5.62 6.91 11.84
C VAL A 158 -5.04 8.26 12.28
N LEU A 159 -4.60 8.38 13.53
CA LEU A 159 -4.01 9.62 14.05
C LEU A 159 -2.73 10.03 13.31
N ASP A 160 -1.81 9.08 13.10
CA ASP A 160 -0.58 9.30 12.34
C ASP A 160 -0.89 9.68 10.88
N THR A 161 -1.90 9.07 10.26
CA THR A 161 -2.33 9.44 8.90
C THR A 161 -2.91 10.84 8.87
N LEU A 162 -3.79 11.22 9.81
CA LEU A 162 -4.33 12.58 9.92
C LEU A 162 -3.22 13.62 10.07
N GLU A 163 -2.23 13.36 10.92
CA GLU A 163 -1.08 14.24 11.11
C GLU A 163 -0.30 14.42 9.80
N LYS A 164 -0.12 13.35 9.02
CA LYS A 164 0.51 13.45 7.70
C LYS A 164 -0.31 14.25 6.71
N PHE A 165 -1.64 14.16 6.72
CA PHE A 165 -2.48 15.01 5.88
C PHE A 165 -2.36 16.49 6.24
N SER A 166 -2.22 16.83 7.52
CA SER A 166 -1.91 18.20 7.94
C SER A 166 -0.57 18.69 7.39
N PHE A 167 0.47 17.84 7.41
CA PHE A 167 1.77 18.15 6.81
C PHE A 167 1.71 18.28 5.28
N TYR A 168 0.95 17.40 4.63
CA TYR A 168 0.71 17.46 3.19
C TYR A 168 -0.01 18.75 2.77
N GLY A 169 -0.88 19.29 3.63
CA GLY A 169 -1.54 20.57 3.43
C GLY A 169 -0.67 21.79 3.74
N SER A 170 0.12 21.76 4.83
CA SER A 170 0.90 22.92 5.30
C SER A 170 2.11 23.25 4.43
N THR A 171 2.74 22.25 3.83
CA THR A 171 3.82 22.48 2.86
C THR A 171 3.33 23.21 1.60
N GLY A 172 2.01 23.35 1.39
CA GLY A 172 1.40 24.10 0.30
C GLY A 172 1.51 25.62 0.39
N ASP A 173 2.00 26.18 1.49
CA ASP A 173 2.16 27.64 1.65
C ASP A 173 3.57 28.07 1.19
N PRO A 174 3.73 28.87 0.12
CA PRO A 174 5.03 29.36 -0.32
C PRO A 174 5.73 30.26 0.72
N ASP A 175 5.02 30.75 1.73
CA ASP A 175 5.57 31.65 2.76
C ASP A 175 6.27 30.92 3.92
N THR A 176 6.11 29.60 4.08
CA THR A 176 6.77 28.85 5.19
C THR A 176 8.23 28.47 4.92
N GLN A 177 8.80 28.82 3.76
CA GLN A 177 10.23 28.60 3.48
C GLN A 177 11.16 29.72 3.99
N GLN A 178 10.63 30.76 4.66
CA GLN A 178 11.46 31.87 5.15
C GLN A 178 11.99 31.75 6.59
N GLU A 179 11.66 30.68 7.33
CA GLU A 179 12.09 30.53 8.75
C GLU A 179 13.08 29.38 9.02
N LEU A 180 13.76 28.86 7.99
CA LEU A 180 14.84 27.87 8.17
C LEU A 180 16.09 28.21 7.37
N ASP A 181 16.56 29.46 7.50
CA ASP A 181 17.97 29.84 7.35
C ASP A 181 18.55 30.23 8.72
#